data_AF-A0A8J4IJU2-F1
#
_entry.id   AF-A0A8J4IJU2-F1
#
_cell.length_a   1.000
_cell.length_b   1.000
_cell.length_c   1.000
_cell.angle_alpha   90.00
_cell.angle_beta   90.00
_cell.angle_gamma   90.00
#
_symmetry.space_group_name_H-M   'P 1'
#
loop_
_entity.id
_entity.type
_entity.pdbx_description
1 polymer ?
#
loop_
_entity_poly.entity_id
_entity_poly.type
_entity_poly.pdbx_seq_one_letter_code
_entity_poly.pdbx_strand_id
1 'polypeptide(L)'
;LALTFWLQSDVSSGNCRPLQGHQGQVVIRLPAQVHLTGVTVQHIYKEVSPSGTVISAPRDVAVLGVDADREEETLLGTFMYNVAKEAIQTFPLKVRSTHRGKMPGSK
;
A
#
# COMPACT_ATOMS: atom_id res chain seq x y z
N LEU A 1 -6.57 7.40 -9.72
CA LEU A 1 -6.28 6.89 -8.34
C LEU A 1 -5.26 7.82 -7.67
N ALA A 2 -5.57 8.48 -6.56
CA ALA A 2 -4.57 9.27 -5.82
C ALA A 2 -4.10 8.46 -4.61
N LEU A 3 -2.91 7.87 -4.71
CA LEU A 3 -2.26 7.17 -3.61
C LEU A 3 -1.22 8.11 -3.01
N THR A 4 -1.43 8.53 -1.76
CA THR A 4 -0.38 9.21 -0.99
C THR A 4 0.62 8.15 -0.56
N PHE A 5 1.72 8.02 -1.30
CA PHE A 5 2.80 7.08 -1.00
C PHE A 5 3.65 7.61 0.14
N TRP A 6 3.72 6.83 1.22
CA TRP A 6 4.62 7.04 2.36
C TRP A 6 6.09 6.74 2.00
N LEU A 7 6.66 7.50 1.06
CA LEU A 7 8.10 7.66 0.90
C LEU A 7 8.55 9.11 1.18
N GLN A 8 7.61 10.04 1.34
CA GLN A 8 7.83 11.40 1.84
C GLN A 8 6.74 11.74 2.85
N SER A 9 7.11 12.37 3.97
CA SER A 9 6.24 12.68 5.12
C SER A 9 5.30 13.87 4.89
N ASP A 10 5.22 14.40 3.68
CA ASP A 10 4.38 15.56 3.37
C ASP A 10 3.02 15.14 2.81
N VAL A 11 1.95 15.55 3.50
CA VAL A 11 0.55 15.20 3.20
C VAL A 11 -0.26 16.43 2.74
N SER A 12 0.43 17.46 2.25
CA SER A 12 -0.20 18.70 1.77
C SER A 12 -1.01 18.45 0.49
N SER A 13 -2.08 19.24 0.30
CA SER A 13 -2.88 19.22 -0.92
C SER A 13 -2.01 19.48 -2.16
N GLY A 14 -1.94 18.50 -3.08
CA GLY A 14 -1.15 18.60 -4.32
C GLY A 14 0.05 17.66 -4.39
N ASN A 15 0.46 17.02 -3.29
CA ASN A 15 1.62 16.12 -3.24
C ASN A 15 1.29 14.63 -3.50
N CYS A 16 0.03 14.32 -3.83
CA CYS A 16 -0.34 12.98 -4.29
C CYS A 16 0.10 12.78 -5.76
N ARG A 17 0.67 11.61 -6.09
CA ARG A 17 0.95 11.22 -7.48
C ARG A 17 -0.30 10.55 -8.08
N PRO A 18 -1.04 11.20 -8.98
CA PRO A 18 -2.22 10.59 -9.57
C PRO A 18 -1.80 9.50 -10.56
N LEU A 19 -2.43 8.33 -10.46
CA LEU A 19 -2.46 7.35 -11.54
C LEU A 19 -3.66 7.65 -12.44
N GLN A 20 -3.42 7.61 -13.75
CA GLN A 20 -4.46 7.82 -14.76
C GLN A 20 -5.49 6.68 -14.70
N GLY A 21 -6.77 7.04 -14.69
CA GLY A 21 -7.88 6.09 -14.62
C GLY A 21 -8.23 5.60 -13.20
N HIS A 22 -9.02 4.53 -13.16
CA HIS A 22 -9.61 3.96 -11.94
C HIS A 22 -8.84 2.75 -11.39
N GLN A 23 -7.93 2.20 -12.18
CA GLN A 23 -7.06 1.08 -11.80
C GLN A 23 -5.60 1.48 -12.01
N GLY A 24 -4.73 0.97 -11.16
CA GLY A 24 -3.31 1.21 -11.28
C GLY A 24 -2.53 0.41 -10.26
N GLN A 25 -1.25 0.19 -10.55
CA GLN A 25 -0.33 -0.57 -9.72
C GLN A 25 0.88 0.29 -9.40
N VAL A 26 1.42 0.12 -8.21
CA VAL A 26 2.73 0.68 -7.84
C VAL A 26 3.52 -0.39 -7.12
N VAL A 27 4.80 -0.49 -7.49
CA VAL A 27 5.75 -1.43 -6.88
C VAL A 27 6.71 -0.63 -6.00
N ILE A 28 6.81 -1.02 -4.73
CA ILE A 28 7.71 -0.39 -3.76
C ILE A 28 8.81 -1.40 -3.40
N ARG A 29 10.07 -1.03 -3.65
CA ARG A 29 11.22 -1.81 -3.19
C ARG A 29 11.58 -1.38 -1.77
N LEU A 30 11.48 -2.29 -0.82
CA LEU A 30 11.87 -2.03 0.56
C LEU A 30 13.40 -2.06 0.69
N PRO A 31 13.99 -1.23 1.56
CA PRO A 31 15.45 -1.14 1.71
C PRO A 31 16.07 -2.41 2.29
N ALA A 32 15.26 -3.27 2.91
CA ALA A 32 15.68 -4.55 3.46
C ALA A 32 14.50 -5.54 3.43
N GLN A 33 14.83 -6.83 3.61
CA GLN A 33 13.82 -7.86 3.82
C GLN A 33 13.14 -7.64 5.18
N VAL A 34 11.81 -7.51 5.17
CA VAL A 34 11.01 -7.27 6.38
C VAL A 34 9.82 -8.21 6.45
N HIS A 35 9.31 -8.37 7.66
CA HIS A 35 8.07 -9.09 7.89
C HIS A 35 6.90 -8.10 7.96
N LEU A 36 6.14 -7.98 6.87
CA LEU A 36 5.00 -7.06 6.80
C LEU A 36 3.84 -7.58 7.66
N THR A 37 3.44 -6.79 8.65
CA THR A 37 2.29 -7.09 9.53
C THR A 37 1.03 -6.33 9.14
N GLY A 38 1.19 -5.21 8.44
CA GLY A 38 0.08 -4.36 8.02
C GLY A 38 0.55 -3.29 7.02
N VAL A 39 -0.43 -2.64 6.41
CA VAL A 39 -0.22 -1.50 5.51
C VAL A 39 -1.14 -0.37 5.93
N THR A 40 -0.70 0.86 5.71
CA THR A 40 -1.51 2.05 5.97
C THR A 40 -1.79 2.74 4.65
N VAL A 41 -3.07 2.99 4.37
CA VAL A 41 -3.51 3.83 3.27
C VAL A 41 -4.00 5.14 3.84
N GLN A 42 -3.51 6.24 3.27
CA GLN A 42 -3.91 7.58 3.64
C GLN A 42 -4.42 8.34 2.42
N HIS A 43 -5.47 9.14 2.63
CA HIS A 43 -5.95 10.12 1.66
C HIS A 43 -6.13 11.48 2.35
N ILE A 44 -6.33 12.56 1.59
CA ILE A 44 -6.71 13.86 2.17
C ILE A 44 -8.10 13.80 2.80
N TYR A 45 -8.30 14.60 3.85
CA TYR A 45 -9.60 14.85 4.46
C TYR A 45 -10.55 15.56 3.47
N LYS A 46 -11.86 15.33 3.60
CA LYS A 46 -12.85 15.95 2.71
C LYS A 46 -12.86 17.47 2.86
N GLU A 47 -12.64 17.94 4.08
CA GLU A 47 -12.65 19.33 4.51
C GLU A 47 -11.54 20.15 3.85
N VAL A 48 -10.44 19.49 3.48
CA VAL A 48 -9.28 20.13 2.82
C VAL A 48 -9.22 19.83 1.32
N SER A 49 -10.22 19.16 0.76
CA SER A 49 -10.31 18.90 -0.67
C SER A 49 -10.74 20.16 -1.43
N PRO A 50 -9.97 20.65 -2.42
CA PRO A 50 -10.36 21.80 -3.24
C PRO A 50 -11.69 21.63 -3.96
N SER A 51 -12.08 20.38 -4.27
CA SER A 51 -13.35 20.06 -4.93
C SER A 51 -14.48 19.74 -3.96
N GLY A 52 -14.22 19.71 -2.65
CA GLY A 52 -15.18 19.26 -1.63
C GLY A 52 -15.53 17.76 -1.71
N THR A 53 -14.86 17.00 -2.59
CA THR A 53 -15.08 15.56 -2.77
C THR A 53 -13.77 14.78 -2.67
N VAL A 54 -13.87 13.49 -2.35
CA VAL A 54 -12.73 12.56 -2.28
C VAL A 54 -12.95 11.35 -3.20
N ILE A 55 -13.63 11.57 -4.33
CA ILE A 55 -13.93 10.53 -5.33
C ILE A 55 -12.66 9.92 -5.96
N SER A 56 -11.51 10.60 -5.83
CA SER A 56 -10.20 10.12 -6.28
C SER A 56 -9.57 9.09 -5.34
N ALA A 57 -10.12 8.92 -4.14
CA ALA A 57 -9.59 7.99 -3.15
C ALA A 57 -9.66 6.55 -3.69
N PRO A 58 -8.64 5.73 -3.41
CA PRO A 58 -8.71 4.32 -3.72
C PRO A 58 -9.90 3.70 -2.95
N ARG A 59 -10.60 2.75 -3.58
CA ARG A 59 -11.68 2.01 -2.93
C ARG A 59 -11.21 0.60 -2.62
N ASP A 60 -10.91 -0.17 -3.66
CA ASP A 60 -10.40 -1.53 -3.54
C ASP A 60 -8.87 -1.53 -3.68
N VAL A 61 -8.20 -2.15 -2.72
CA VAL A 61 -6.73 -2.23 -2.70
C VAL A 61 -6.32 -3.67 -2.46
N ALA A 62 -5.37 -4.14 -3.26
CA ALA A 62 -4.70 -5.42 -3.10
C ALA A 62 -3.20 -5.18 -2.85
N VAL A 63 -2.63 -5.92 -1.91
CA VAL A 63 -1.20 -5.88 -1.61
C VAL A 63 -0.60 -7.23 -1.94
N LEU A 64 0.42 -7.20 -2.80
CA LEU A 64 1.17 -8.37 -3.22
C LEU A 64 2.62 -8.23 -2.79
N GLY A 65 3.19 -9.32 -2.28
CA GLY A 65 4.63 -9.46 -2.09
C GLY A 65 5.24 -9.98 -3.38
N VAL A 66 6.28 -9.33 -3.88
CA VAL A 66 6.99 -9.73 -5.09
C VAL A 66 8.31 -10.36 -4.70
N ASP A 67 8.53 -11.61 -5.10
CA ASP A 67 9.84 -12.25 -5.03
C ASP A 67 10.66 -11.82 -6.26
N ALA A 68 11.69 -11.01 -6.03
CA ALA A 68 12.51 -10.46 -7.10
C ALA A 68 13.35 -11.52 -7.83
N ASP A 69 13.64 -12.65 -7.17
CA ASP A 69 14.46 -13.73 -7.75
C ASP A 69 13.62 -14.74 -8.54
N ARG A 70 12.30 -14.80 -8.27
CA ARG A 70 11.39 -15.81 -8.82
C ARG A 70 10.28 -15.26 -9.71
N GLU A 71 10.20 -13.93 -9.83
CA GLU A 71 9.10 -13.23 -10.52
C GLU A 71 7.71 -13.69 -10.04
N GLU A 72 7.60 -14.12 -8.78
CA GLU A 72 6.38 -14.66 -8.19
C GLU A 72 5.70 -13.60 -7.32
N GLU A 73 4.40 -13.42 -7.51
CA GLU A 73 3.56 -12.54 -6.68
C GLU A 73 2.75 -13.36 -5.68
N THR A 74 2.83 -13.00 -4.40
CA THR A 74 2.02 -13.58 -3.34
C THR A 74 1.03 -12.55 -2.82
N LEU A 75 -0.27 -12.86 -2.89
CA LEU A 75 -1.30 -12.00 -2.29
C LEU A 75 -1.16 -11.98 -0.75
N LEU A 76 -0.87 -10.81 -0.20
CA LEU A 76 -0.74 -10.57 1.25
C LEU A 76 -2.05 -10.09 1.87
N GLY A 77 -2.91 -9.43 1.08
CA GLY A 77 -4.23 -8.99 1.53
C GLY A 77 -5.00 -8.20 0.49
N THR A 78 -6.32 -8.18 0.66
CA THR A 78 -7.26 -7.29 -0.04
C THR A 78 -8.08 -6.54 0.99
N PHE A 79 -8.32 -5.25 0.75
CA PHE A 79 -9.06 -4.40 1.66
C PHE A 79 -9.77 -3.27 0.93
N MET A 80 -10.80 -2.73 1.59
CA MET A 80 -11.58 -1.61 1.09
C MET A 80 -11.30 -0.37 1.94
N TYR A 81 -10.74 0.66 1.33
CA TYR A 81 -10.60 1.98 1.95
C TYR A 81 -11.97 2.67 1.99
N ASN A 82 -12.33 3.19 3.16
CA ASN A 82 -13.64 3.80 3.37
C ASN A 82 -13.51 5.30 3.63
N VAL A 83 -13.85 6.11 2.63
CA VAL A 83 -13.84 7.59 2.72
C VAL A 83 -14.73 8.19 3.81
N ALA A 84 -15.69 7.43 4.35
CA ALA A 84 -16.54 7.86 5.46
C ALA A 84 -15.96 7.55 6.84
N LYS A 85 -14.83 6.83 6.92
CA LYS A 85 -14.05 6.63 8.15
C LYS A 85 -12.92 7.67 8.21
N GLU A 86 -11.93 7.41 9.06
CA GLU A 86 -10.70 8.20 9.15
C GLU A 86 -9.94 8.27 7.82
N ALA A 87 -9.27 9.40 7.58
CA ALA A 87 -8.45 9.62 6.40
C ALA A 87 -7.19 8.71 6.34
N ILE A 88 -6.81 8.15 7.49
CA ILE A 88 -5.68 7.22 7.66
C ILE A 88 -6.26 5.88 8.12
N GLN A 89 -6.06 4.82 7.35
CA GLN A 89 -6.59 3.49 7.64
C GLN A 89 -5.49 2.45 7.55
N THR A 90 -5.28 1.71 8.63
CA THR A 90 -4.31 0.60 8.71
C THR A 90 -5.03 -0.73 8.56
N PHE A 91 -4.51 -1.57 7.67
CA PHE A 91 -5.04 -2.88 7.35
C PHE A 91 -4.03 -3.96 7.72
N PRO A 92 -4.38 -4.92 8.59
CA PRO A 92 -3.50 -6.04 8.90
C PRO A 92 -3.37 -6.97 7.70
N LEU A 93 -2.16 -7.49 7.46
CA LEU A 93 -1.89 -8.44 6.39
C LEU A 93 -1.98 -9.88 6.89
N LYS A 94 -2.40 -10.79 6.02
CA LYS A 94 -2.36 -12.23 6.31
C LYS A 94 -0.94 -12.73 6.03
N VAL A 95 -0.14 -12.83 7.08
CA VAL A 95 1.16 -13.48 7.00
C VAL A 95 0.95 -14.95 6.65
N ARG A 96 1.32 -15.36 5.44
CA ARG A 96 1.63 -16.77 5.16
C ARG A 96 3.08 -16.96 5.55
N SER A 97 3.37 -17.85 6.50
CA SER A 97 4.75 -18.25 6.78
C SER A 97 5.28 -18.96 5.54
N THR A 98 5.98 -18.24 4.67
CA THR A 98 6.80 -18.88 3.65
C THR A 98 7.78 -19.78 4.39
N HIS A 99 7.71 -21.08 4.10
CA HIS A 99 8.46 -22.11 4.77
C HIS A 99 9.94 -21.73 4.79
N ARG A 100 10.51 -21.72 6.00
CA ARG A 100 11.90 -21.38 6.32
C ARG A 100 12.85 -22.18 5.42
N GLY A 101 13.33 -21.57 4.33
CA GLY A 101 14.41 -22.09 3.51
C GLY A 101 15.66 -22.19 4.38
N LYS A 102 16.21 -23.40 4.46
CA LYS A 102 17.36 -23.81 5.25
C LYS A 102 18.56 -22.86 5.05
N MET A 103 19.09 -22.32 6.14
CA MET A 103 20.41 -21.67 6.16
C MET A 103 21.49 -22.70 5.75
N PRO A 104 22.34 -22.44 4.75
CA PRO A 104 23.50 -23.29 4.51
C PRO A 104 24.46 -23.18 5.70
N GLY A 105 24.79 -24.34 6.28
CA GLY A 105 25.70 -24.47 7.41
C GLY A 105 27.06 -23.86 7.09
N SER A 106 27.61 -23.18 8.09
CA SER A 106 28.93 -22.57 8.07
C SER A 106 30.01 -23.65 8.21
N LYS A 107 30.94 -23.66 7.24
CA LYS A 107 32.27 -24.29 7.21
C LYS A 107 32.39 -25.80 7.43
#